data_AF-A0A4P9UIX3-F1
#
_entry.id   AF-A0A4P9UIX3-F1
#
_cell.length_a   1.000
_cell.length_b   1.000
_cell.length_c   1.000
_cell.angle_alpha   90.00
_cell.angle_beta   90.00
_cell.angle_gamma   90.00
#
_symmetry.space_group_name_H-M   'P 1'
#
loop_
_entity.id
_entity.type
_entity.pdbx_description
1 polymer ?
#
loop_
_entity_poly.entity_id
_entity_poly.type
_entity_poly.pdbx_seq_one_letter_code
_entity_poly.pdbx_strand_id
1 'polypeptide(L)'
;MSKLRNFNWRQEAQDLIETQDKQSWREQKAKSFSDWLKTRAEKEGVRISVLWRYLRVGRFAVELQTGGWANAKTPLDIPEGINADSLELLEKINRVATESDFNALAEALYQKKIKRPQLLKTWQIYREAMPEGQTARGRGTQRPVLDEKNLHKQELSFKHNVLRRLEAIDPVSLGYESGAVLRIFNPLSDRQKSYGYDAIMVVFNEHRIVDVAFIVIQVEDAVDREQEDHLSNERVWLIAQESTLIKAANGSRKSYPDPWGVMVATANELRIEQKPPQNSAPIAFSVSELLLDFMK
;
A
#
# COMPACT_ATOMS: atom_id res chain seq x y z
N MET A 1 11.34 7.19 -34.03
CA MET A 1 11.80 8.06 -32.92
C MET A 1 10.65 8.98 -32.53
N SER A 2 9.91 8.61 -31.48
CA SER A 2 8.77 9.39 -30.98
C SER A 2 9.28 10.65 -30.29
N LYS A 3 8.88 11.83 -30.79
CA LYS A 3 9.07 13.10 -30.09
C LYS A 3 8.30 12.99 -28.77
N LEU A 4 9.00 12.73 -27.67
CA LEU A 4 8.49 12.85 -26.31
C LEU A 4 8.11 14.31 -26.10
N ARG A 5 6.92 14.70 -26.57
CA ARG A 5 6.27 15.94 -26.16
C ARG A 5 6.20 15.92 -24.64
N ASN A 6 6.58 17.03 -24.02
CA ASN A 6 6.24 17.35 -22.63
C ASN A 6 4.71 17.30 -22.48
N PHE A 7 4.19 16.11 -22.24
CA PHE A 7 2.76 15.82 -22.21
C PHE A 7 2.21 16.33 -20.88
N ASN A 8 1.76 17.58 -20.85
CA ASN A 8 1.11 18.13 -19.67
C ASN A 8 -0.30 17.54 -19.56
N TRP A 9 -0.45 16.54 -18.71
CA TRP A 9 -1.71 15.83 -18.52
C TRP A 9 -2.87 16.75 -18.09
N ARG A 10 -2.58 17.87 -17.40
CA ARG A 10 -3.59 18.86 -16.97
C ARG A 10 -4.18 19.59 -18.17
N GLN A 11 -3.31 20.04 -19.08
CA GLN A 11 -3.76 20.67 -20.33
C GLN A 11 -4.58 19.70 -21.17
N GLU A 12 -4.09 18.46 -21.32
CA GLU A 12 -4.82 17.45 -22.07
C GLU A 12 -6.18 17.14 -21.44
N ALA A 13 -6.24 17.02 -20.10
CA ALA A 13 -7.51 16.81 -19.41
C ALA A 13 -8.48 17.98 -19.63
N GLN A 14 -8.01 19.23 -19.60
CA GLN A 14 -8.86 20.39 -19.90
C GLN A 14 -9.40 20.34 -21.33
N ASP A 15 -8.52 20.13 -22.32
CA ASP A 15 -8.91 20.05 -23.72
C ASP A 15 -9.95 18.95 -23.96
N LEU A 16 -9.75 17.78 -23.34
CA LEU A 16 -10.68 16.64 -23.42
C LEU A 16 -12.03 16.96 -22.79
N ILE A 17 -12.05 17.59 -21.62
CA ILE A 17 -13.28 18.01 -20.92
C ILE A 17 -14.04 19.02 -21.77
N GLU A 18 -13.36 20.08 -22.23
CA GLU A 18 -13.98 21.11 -23.05
C GLU A 18 -14.52 20.55 -24.37
N THR A 19 -13.75 19.68 -25.03
CA THR A 19 -14.20 19.03 -26.27
C THR A 19 -15.45 18.20 -26.03
N GLN A 20 -15.49 17.43 -24.94
CA GLN A 20 -16.64 16.60 -24.60
C GLN A 20 -17.87 17.46 -24.29
N ASP A 21 -17.71 18.49 -23.45
CA ASP A 21 -18.81 19.32 -22.94
C ASP A 21 -19.39 20.24 -24.03
N LYS A 22 -18.53 20.87 -24.85
CA LYS A 22 -18.94 21.70 -25.99
C LYS A 22 -19.34 20.87 -27.21
N GLN A 23 -19.13 19.56 -27.16
CA GLN A 23 -19.34 18.63 -28.28
C GLN A 23 -18.59 19.00 -29.58
N SER A 24 -17.46 19.72 -29.48
CA SER A 24 -16.68 20.18 -30.65
C SER A 24 -16.07 19.03 -31.46
N TRP A 25 -16.00 17.82 -30.90
CA TRP A 25 -15.66 16.59 -31.62
C TRP A 25 -16.61 16.30 -32.81
N ARG A 26 -17.84 16.80 -32.78
CA ARG A 26 -18.81 16.66 -33.89
C ARG A 26 -18.40 17.44 -35.13
N GLU A 27 -17.74 18.60 -34.95
CA GLU A 27 -17.26 19.44 -36.05
C GLU A 27 -16.20 18.71 -36.90
N GLN A 28 -15.49 17.76 -36.27
CA GLN A 28 -14.52 16.89 -36.90
C GLN A 28 -15.14 15.64 -37.55
N LYS A 29 -16.48 15.60 -37.68
CA LYS A 29 -17.26 14.50 -38.30
C LYS A 29 -17.06 13.13 -37.63
N ALA A 30 -16.64 13.09 -36.37
CA ALA A 30 -16.57 11.84 -35.62
C ALA A 30 -17.96 11.33 -35.26
N LYS A 31 -18.15 10.00 -35.27
CA LYS A 31 -19.48 9.38 -35.03
C LYS A 31 -19.90 9.40 -33.57
N SER A 32 -18.92 9.48 -32.66
CA SER A 32 -19.11 9.58 -31.22
C SER A 32 -17.86 10.20 -30.58
N PHE A 33 -17.96 10.62 -29.33
CA PHE A 33 -16.78 11.07 -28.58
C PHE A 33 -15.71 9.98 -28.46
N SER A 34 -16.11 8.71 -28.28
CA SER A 34 -15.17 7.59 -28.22
C SER A 34 -14.41 7.38 -29.54
N ASP A 35 -15.11 7.55 -30.67
CA ASP A 35 -14.55 7.46 -32.03
C ASP A 35 -13.55 8.61 -32.29
N TRP A 36 -13.93 9.82 -31.88
CA TRP A 36 -13.04 10.98 -31.89
C TRP A 36 -11.79 10.75 -31.05
N LEU A 37 -11.96 10.26 -29.81
CA LEU A 37 -10.86 10.01 -28.88
C LEU A 37 -9.88 8.95 -29.39
N LYS A 38 -10.39 7.91 -30.07
CA LYS A 38 -9.58 6.89 -30.73
C LYS A 38 -8.70 7.52 -31.82
N THR A 39 -9.30 8.31 -32.70
CA THR A 39 -8.60 9.01 -33.79
C THR A 39 -7.54 9.97 -33.24
N ARG A 40 -7.85 10.70 -32.16
CA ARG A 40 -6.91 11.59 -31.48
C ARG A 40 -5.72 10.80 -30.90
N ALA A 41 -6.00 9.71 -30.19
CA ALA A 41 -4.97 8.85 -29.60
C ALA A 41 -4.00 8.29 -30.66
N GLU A 42 -4.53 7.84 -31.81
CA GLU A 42 -3.72 7.36 -32.94
C GLU A 42 -2.83 8.48 -33.52
N LYS A 43 -3.40 9.68 -33.73
CA LYS A 43 -2.65 10.85 -34.25
C LYS A 43 -1.53 11.30 -33.31
N GLU A 44 -1.75 11.20 -32.00
CA GLU A 44 -0.79 11.59 -30.97
C GLU A 44 0.20 10.48 -30.60
N GLY A 45 -0.01 9.24 -31.07
CA GLY A 45 0.83 8.10 -30.76
C GLY A 45 0.71 7.65 -29.29
N VAL A 46 -0.44 7.84 -28.66
CA VAL A 46 -0.72 7.44 -27.28
C VAL A 46 -1.80 6.36 -27.20
N ARG A 47 -1.85 5.61 -26.10
CA ARG A 47 -2.93 4.64 -25.87
C ARG A 47 -4.22 5.39 -25.53
N ILE A 48 -5.35 5.00 -26.14
CA ILE A 48 -6.67 5.60 -25.85
C ILE A 48 -7.02 5.57 -24.36
N SER A 49 -6.57 4.55 -23.63
CA SER A 49 -6.78 4.42 -22.18
C SER A 49 -6.12 5.54 -21.37
N VAL A 50 -5.03 6.14 -21.88
CA VAL A 50 -4.35 7.27 -21.24
C VAL A 50 -5.23 8.52 -21.33
N LEU A 51 -5.83 8.78 -22.49
CA LEU A 51 -6.73 9.93 -22.67
C LEU A 51 -8.01 9.78 -21.83
N TRP A 52 -8.60 8.58 -21.82
CA TRP A 52 -9.74 8.28 -20.93
C TRP A 52 -9.41 8.52 -19.46
N ARG A 53 -8.21 8.12 -19.03
CA ARG A 53 -7.76 8.37 -17.66
C ARG A 53 -7.63 9.86 -17.38
N TYR A 54 -7.00 10.64 -18.26
CA TYR A 54 -6.85 12.10 -18.07
C TYR A 54 -8.18 12.80 -17.99
N LEU A 55 -9.12 12.47 -18.88
CA LEU A 55 -10.49 12.97 -18.83
C LEU A 55 -11.15 12.66 -17.48
N ARG A 56 -11.10 11.39 -17.05
CA ARG A 56 -11.76 10.94 -15.82
C ARG A 56 -11.18 11.60 -14.57
N VAL A 57 -9.86 11.58 -14.42
CA VAL A 57 -9.19 12.12 -13.23
C VAL A 57 -9.20 13.65 -13.19
N GLY A 58 -9.18 14.31 -14.35
CA GLY A 58 -9.35 15.75 -14.46
C GLY A 58 -10.72 16.21 -13.98
N ARG A 59 -11.80 15.53 -14.42
CA ARG A 59 -13.15 15.81 -13.93
C ARG A 59 -13.28 15.53 -12.44
N PHE A 60 -12.83 14.34 -12.01
CA PHE A 60 -12.86 13.96 -10.61
C PHE A 60 -12.23 15.03 -9.71
N ALA A 61 -11.02 15.51 -10.05
CA ALA A 61 -10.31 16.50 -9.25
C ALA A 61 -11.03 17.86 -9.19
N VAL A 62 -11.64 18.31 -10.28
CA VAL A 62 -12.41 19.57 -10.32
C VAL A 62 -13.73 19.47 -9.56
N GLU A 63 -14.31 18.28 -9.51
CA GLU A 63 -15.54 18.02 -8.76
C GLU A 63 -15.32 17.91 -7.25
N LEU A 64 -14.06 17.76 -6.79
CA LEU A 64 -13.74 17.71 -5.37
C LEU A 64 -14.02 19.06 -4.67
N GLN A 65 -14.97 19.05 -3.73
CA GLN A 65 -15.31 20.21 -2.90
C GLN A 65 -14.72 20.13 -1.49
N THR A 66 -13.56 19.50 -1.34
CA THR A 66 -12.93 19.25 -0.03
C THR A 66 -11.56 19.92 0.07
N GLY A 67 -11.31 20.59 1.20
CA GLY A 67 -10.03 21.24 1.49
C GLY A 67 -9.55 22.18 0.38
N GLY A 68 -8.26 22.11 0.06
CA GLY A 68 -7.65 22.90 -1.01
C GLY A 68 -8.21 22.60 -2.42
N TRP A 69 -8.80 21.43 -2.64
CA TRP A 69 -9.37 21.05 -3.94
C TRP A 69 -10.59 21.86 -4.33
N ALA A 70 -11.32 22.45 -3.37
CA ALA A 70 -12.46 23.32 -3.67
C ALA A 70 -12.08 24.52 -4.55
N ASN A 71 -10.80 24.90 -4.57
CA ASN A 71 -10.25 25.97 -5.41
C ASN A 71 -9.91 25.53 -6.84
N ALA A 72 -9.83 24.22 -7.11
CA ALA A 72 -9.49 23.71 -8.44
C ALA A 72 -10.73 23.68 -9.34
N LYS A 73 -10.97 24.74 -10.12
CA LYS A 73 -12.15 24.86 -11.01
C LYS A 73 -11.93 24.27 -12.39
N THR A 74 -10.67 24.12 -12.79
CA THR A 74 -10.24 23.51 -14.03
C THR A 74 -9.07 22.56 -13.76
N PRO A 75 -8.76 21.63 -14.68
CA PRO A 75 -7.58 20.77 -14.52
C PRO A 75 -6.25 21.54 -14.41
N LEU A 76 -6.17 22.77 -14.93
CA LEU A 76 -4.97 23.61 -14.81
C LEU A 76 -4.76 24.13 -13.38
N ASP A 77 -5.83 24.29 -12.60
CA ASP A 77 -5.76 24.74 -11.21
C ASP A 77 -5.22 23.65 -10.26
N ILE A 78 -5.09 22.42 -10.76
CA ILE A 78 -4.52 21.30 -10.00
C ILE A 78 -3.04 21.58 -9.72
N PRO A 79 -2.57 21.49 -8.46
CA PRO A 79 -1.20 21.80 -8.09
C PRO A 79 -0.15 21.05 -8.92
N GLU A 80 0.91 21.76 -9.31
CA GLU A 80 2.04 21.16 -10.02
C GLU A 80 2.67 20.02 -9.22
N GLY A 81 3.14 18.96 -9.90
CA GLY A 81 3.74 17.80 -9.23
C GLY A 81 2.73 16.74 -8.75
N ILE A 82 1.42 17.03 -8.79
CA ILE A 82 0.40 15.99 -8.71
C ILE A 82 0.24 15.37 -10.10
N ASN A 83 0.36 14.04 -10.17
CA ASN A 83 0.22 13.29 -11.41
C ASN A 83 -1.16 12.63 -11.52
N ALA A 84 -1.59 12.39 -12.77
CA ALA A 84 -2.86 11.73 -13.07
C ALA A 84 -3.01 10.35 -12.38
N ASP A 85 -1.91 9.61 -12.23
CA ASP A 85 -1.90 8.31 -11.53
C ASP A 85 -2.28 8.43 -10.05
N SER A 86 -1.83 9.49 -9.37
CA SER A 86 -2.16 9.74 -7.95
C SER A 86 -3.63 10.06 -7.80
N LEU A 87 -4.18 10.88 -8.71
CA LEU A 87 -5.61 11.18 -8.74
C LEU A 87 -6.46 9.96 -9.06
N GLU A 88 -6.00 9.09 -9.96
CA GLU A 88 -6.67 7.80 -10.21
C GLU A 88 -6.73 6.92 -8.96
N LEU A 89 -5.64 6.87 -8.17
CA LEU A 89 -5.65 6.14 -6.91
C LEU A 89 -6.58 6.78 -5.88
N LEU A 90 -6.56 8.11 -5.76
CA LEU A 90 -7.45 8.86 -4.88
C LEU A 90 -8.93 8.65 -5.25
N GLU A 91 -9.26 8.65 -6.55
CA GLU A 91 -10.60 8.34 -7.07
C GLU A 91 -11.04 6.92 -6.69
N LYS A 92 -10.13 5.94 -6.76
CA LYS A 92 -10.42 4.54 -6.36
C LYS A 92 -10.68 4.45 -4.87
N ILE A 93 -9.89 5.14 -4.04
CA ILE A 93 -10.06 5.18 -2.58
C ILE A 93 -11.41 5.86 -2.22
N ASN A 94 -11.79 6.94 -2.90
CA ASN A 94 -13.09 7.62 -2.67
C ASN A 94 -14.31 6.70 -2.80
N ARG A 95 -14.22 5.63 -3.60
CA ARG A 95 -15.34 4.70 -3.81
C ARG A 95 -15.62 3.81 -2.61
N VAL A 96 -14.66 3.70 -1.69
CA VAL A 96 -14.65 2.67 -0.64
C VAL A 96 -14.30 3.22 0.75
N ALA A 97 -13.63 4.36 0.83
CA ALA A 97 -13.27 5.03 2.07
C ALA A 97 -14.46 5.77 2.69
N THR A 98 -14.38 6.01 3.99
CA THR A 98 -15.24 6.99 4.65
C THR A 98 -14.91 8.38 4.13
N GLU A 99 -15.87 9.31 4.27
CA GLU A 99 -15.65 10.70 3.91
C GLU A 99 -14.47 11.33 4.68
N SER A 100 -14.34 11.01 5.98
CA SER A 100 -13.24 11.47 6.83
C SER A 100 -11.87 11.01 6.30
N ASP A 101 -11.69 9.71 6.10
CA ASP A 101 -10.45 9.12 5.59
C ASP A 101 -10.08 9.70 4.22
N PHE A 102 -11.07 9.79 3.34
CA PHE A 102 -10.90 10.32 2.00
C PHE A 102 -10.46 11.78 2.04
N ASN A 103 -11.14 12.62 2.82
CA ASN A 103 -10.84 14.05 2.94
C ASN A 103 -9.41 14.28 3.47
N ALA A 104 -8.98 13.49 4.46
CA ALA A 104 -7.62 13.56 4.98
C ALA A 104 -6.57 13.23 3.91
N LEU A 105 -6.79 12.18 3.11
CA LEU A 105 -5.90 11.80 2.01
C LEU A 105 -5.90 12.83 0.87
N ALA A 106 -7.08 13.35 0.52
CA ALA A 106 -7.22 14.37 -0.49
C ALA A 106 -6.44 15.63 -0.11
N GLU A 107 -6.62 16.13 1.12
CA GLU A 107 -5.89 17.30 1.60
C GLU A 107 -4.37 17.06 1.66
N ALA A 108 -3.94 15.89 2.15
CA ALA A 108 -2.52 15.53 2.18
C ALA A 108 -1.90 15.46 0.77
N LEU A 109 -2.65 14.98 -0.23
CA LEU A 109 -2.19 14.97 -1.62
C LEU A 109 -2.11 16.39 -2.18
N TYR A 110 -3.11 17.24 -1.91
CA TYR A 110 -3.13 18.64 -2.34
C TYR A 110 -1.91 19.40 -1.80
N GLN A 111 -1.62 19.22 -0.51
CA GLN A 111 -0.45 19.78 0.17
C GLN A 111 0.87 19.08 -0.19
N LYS A 112 0.84 18.06 -1.07
CA LYS A 112 2.00 17.25 -1.51
C LYS A 112 2.74 16.55 -0.36
N LYS A 113 2.06 16.34 0.77
CA LYS A 113 2.57 15.61 1.95
C LYS A 113 2.61 14.10 1.71
N ILE A 114 1.75 13.60 0.82
CA ILE A 114 1.78 12.22 0.34
C ILE A 114 2.01 12.18 -1.17
N LYS A 115 2.58 11.06 -1.66
CA LYS A 115 2.84 10.82 -3.09
C LYS A 115 2.12 9.54 -3.52
N ARG A 116 2.20 9.24 -4.83
CA ARG A 116 1.64 8.03 -5.46
C ARG A 116 1.96 6.73 -4.70
N PRO A 117 3.19 6.46 -4.22
CA PRO A 117 3.47 5.20 -3.51
C PRO A 117 2.66 5.04 -2.22
N GLN A 118 2.46 6.12 -1.46
CA GLN A 118 1.63 6.10 -0.26
C GLN A 118 0.17 5.83 -0.61
N LEU A 119 -0.38 6.51 -1.62
CA LEU A 119 -1.76 6.25 -2.09
C LEU A 119 -1.95 4.82 -2.62
N LEU A 120 -0.94 4.26 -3.28
CA LEU A 120 -0.98 2.89 -3.77
C LEU A 120 -1.07 1.89 -2.61
N LYS A 121 -0.25 2.09 -1.57
CA LYS A 121 -0.28 1.30 -0.34
C LYS A 121 -1.64 1.40 0.36
N THR A 122 -2.17 2.61 0.50
CA THR A 122 -3.53 2.82 1.04
C THR A 122 -4.59 2.11 0.21
N TRP A 123 -4.54 2.24 -1.13
CA TRP A 123 -5.47 1.54 -2.01
C TRP A 123 -5.38 0.01 -1.89
N GLN A 124 -4.18 -0.55 -1.72
CA GLN A 124 -4.01 -1.99 -1.49
C GLN A 124 -4.71 -2.45 -0.22
N ILE A 125 -4.61 -1.69 0.88
CA ILE A 125 -5.30 -1.98 2.15
C ILE A 125 -6.82 -2.03 1.94
N TYR A 126 -7.40 -0.97 1.33
CA TYR A 126 -8.84 -0.98 1.05
C TYR A 126 -9.23 -2.09 0.09
N ARG A 127 -8.38 -2.40 -0.89
CA ARG A 127 -8.65 -3.46 -1.88
C ARG A 127 -8.73 -4.84 -1.25
N GLU A 128 -7.81 -5.14 -0.33
CA GLU A 128 -7.76 -6.42 0.38
C GLU A 128 -8.87 -6.52 1.44
N ALA A 129 -9.21 -5.41 2.09
CA ALA A 129 -10.29 -5.36 3.07
C ALA A 129 -11.72 -5.48 2.47
N MET A 130 -11.87 -5.41 1.14
CA MET A 130 -13.17 -5.51 0.49
C MET A 130 -13.62 -6.97 0.33
N PRO A 131 -14.85 -7.32 0.74
CA PRO A 131 -15.43 -8.62 0.44
C PRO A 131 -15.49 -8.87 -1.07
N GLU A 132 -15.01 -10.03 -1.53
CA GLU A 132 -15.13 -10.55 -2.90
C GLU A 132 -14.69 -9.59 -4.02
N GLY A 133 -13.76 -8.67 -3.75
CA GLY A 133 -13.29 -7.71 -4.75
C GLY A 133 -14.38 -6.75 -5.26
N GLN A 134 -15.47 -6.58 -4.50
CA GLN A 134 -16.56 -5.67 -4.79
C GLN A 134 -16.06 -4.22 -4.79
N THR A 135 -15.61 -3.75 -5.94
CA THR A 135 -15.49 -2.33 -6.20
C THR A 135 -16.81 -1.87 -6.76
N ALA A 136 -17.42 -0.80 -6.23
CA ALA A 136 -18.63 -0.19 -6.80
C ALA A 136 -18.38 0.28 -8.24
N ARG A 137 -18.39 -0.67 -9.17
CA ARG A 137 -18.23 -0.47 -10.61
C ARG A 137 -19.63 -0.50 -11.20
N GLY A 138 -20.01 0.57 -11.87
CA GLY A 138 -21.33 0.72 -12.49
C GLY A 138 -22.11 1.90 -11.92
N ARG A 139 -23.08 2.38 -12.69
CA ARG A 139 -23.96 3.49 -12.31
C ARG A 139 -25.07 2.92 -11.40
N GLY A 140 -25.23 3.49 -10.21
CA GLY A 140 -26.30 3.10 -9.28
C GLY A 140 -26.00 1.91 -8.35
N THR A 141 -24.78 1.36 -8.36
CA THR A 141 -24.37 0.36 -7.38
C THR A 141 -24.08 1.00 -6.02
N GLN A 142 -24.56 0.37 -4.95
CA GLN A 142 -24.30 0.82 -3.59
C GLN A 142 -22.79 0.73 -3.32
N ARG A 143 -22.21 1.81 -2.81
CA ARG A 143 -20.79 1.87 -2.49
C ARG A 143 -20.53 1.03 -1.24
N PRO A 144 -19.64 0.01 -1.29
CA PRO A 144 -19.19 -0.63 -0.08
C PRO A 144 -18.32 0.38 0.66
N VAL A 145 -18.76 0.84 1.82
CA VAL A 145 -17.98 1.75 2.66
C VAL A 145 -17.29 0.93 3.73
N LEU A 146 -15.96 0.94 3.70
CA LEU A 146 -15.14 0.34 4.75
C LEU A 146 -14.90 1.39 5.83
N ASP A 147 -15.78 1.38 6.83
CA ASP A 147 -15.72 2.30 7.94
C ASP A 147 -14.50 2.06 8.85
N GLU A 148 -14.32 2.94 9.83
CA GLU A 148 -13.23 2.82 10.81
C GLU A 148 -13.40 1.60 11.71
N LYS A 149 -14.60 1.01 11.83
CA LYS A 149 -14.88 -0.14 12.70
C LYS A 149 -14.63 -1.48 12.01
N ASN A 150 -14.31 -1.47 10.71
CA ASN A 150 -13.95 -2.68 9.98
C ASN A 150 -12.62 -3.25 10.53
N LEU A 151 -12.71 -4.30 11.35
CA LEU A 151 -11.57 -4.92 12.02
C LEU A 151 -10.51 -5.39 11.02
N HIS A 152 -10.91 -6.01 9.91
CA HIS A 152 -9.96 -6.49 8.91
C HIS A 152 -9.15 -5.36 8.25
N LYS A 153 -9.79 -4.22 7.95
CA LYS A 153 -9.10 -3.00 7.49
C LYS A 153 -8.15 -2.46 8.56
N GLN A 154 -8.55 -2.45 9.83
CA GLN A 154 -7.71 -2.01 10.93
C GLN A 154 -6.47 -2.92 11.06
N GLU A 155 -6.64 -4.23 11.00
CA GLU A 155 -5.56 -5.23 11.03
C GLU A 155 -4.56 -5.00 9.90
N LEU A 156 -5.03 -4.89 8.66
CA LEU A 156 -4.18 -4.63 7.50
C LEU A 156 -3.44 -3.29 7.63
N SER A 157 -4.11 -2.26 8.13
CA SER A 157 -3.50 -0.95 8.38
C SER A 157 -2.42 -1.01 9.46
N PHE A 158 -2.65 -1.79 10.51
CA PHE A 158 -1.69 -2.03 11.57
C PHE A 158 -0.47 -2.78 11.05
N LYS A 159 -0.67 -3.91 10.37
CA LYS A 159 0.40 -4.72 9.74
C LYS A 159 1.27 -3.88 8.82
N HIS A 160 0.64 -3.07 7.94
CA HIS A 160 1.39 -2.20 7.03
C HIS A 160 2.21 -1.14 7.77
N ASN A 161 1.68 -0.57 8.85
CA ASN A 161 2.42 0.41 9.66
C ASN A 161 3.60 -0.22 10.39
N VAL A 162 3.43 -1.42 10.94
CA VAL A 162 4.50 -2.19 11.57
C VAL A 162 5.63 -2.46 10.57
N LEU A 163 5.31 -3.02 9.40
CA LEU A 163 6.31 -3.34 8.38
C LEU A 163 7.06 -2.09 7.91
N ARG A 164 6.37 -0.98 7.68
CA ARG A 164 7.01 0.31 7.33
C ARG A 164 7.99 0.80 8.39
N ARG A 165 7.65 0.64 9.67
CA ARG A 165 8.55 1.03 10.78
C ARG A 165 9.74 0.10 10.88
N LEU A 166 9.51 -1.20 10.68
CA LEU A 166 10.57 -2.19 10.66
C LEU A 166 11.54 -1.95 9.50
N GLU A 167 11.05 -1.59 8.30
CA GLU A 167 11.89 -1.17 7.16
C GLU A 167 12.77 0.06 7.47
N ALA A 168 12.33 0.91 8.40
CA ALA A 168 13.03 2.14 8.78
C ALA A 168 13.88 2.00 10.05
N ILE A 169 13.89 0.82 10.69
CA ILE A 169 14.65 0.60 11.92
C ILE A 169 16.14 0.53 11.61
N ASP A 170 16.97 1.11 12.48
CA ASP A 170 18.41 0.92 12.41
C ASP A 170 18.75 -0.53 12.80
N PRO A 171 19.40 -1.33 11.93
CA PRO A 171 19.81 -2.69 12.26
C PRO A 171 20.66 -2.78 13.54
N VAL A 172 21.38 -1.73 13.91
CA VAL A 172 22.13 -1.69 15.18
C VAL A 172 21.21 -1.83 16.39
N SER A 173 20.00 -1.26 16.33
CA SER A 173 19.00 -1.38 17.40
C SER A 173 18.55 -2.84 17.60
N LEU A 174 18.51 -3.60 16.50
CA LEU A 174 18.22 -5.04 16.51
C LEU A 174 19.41 -5.89 17.00
N GLY A 175 20.59 -5.29 17.17
CA GLY A 175 21.81 -5.96 17.62
C GLY A 175 22.74 -6.41 16.49
N TYR A 176 22.55 -5.90 15.27
CA TYR A 176 23.48 -6.13 14.16
C TYR A 176 24.64 -5.12 14.18
N GLU A 177 25.69 -5.42 13.44
CA GLU A 177 26.84 -4.54 13.29
C GLU A 177 26.51 -3.27 12.50
N SER A 178 27.28 -2.21 12.72
CA SER A 178 27.17 -0.98 11.94
C SER A 178 27.46 -1.26 10.46
N GLY A 179 26.62 -0.73 9.57
CA GLY A 179 26.71 -0.99 8.13
C GLY A 179 25.84 -2.16 7.65
N ALA A 180 25.21 -2.91 8.56
CA ALA A 180 24.19 -3.87 8.18
C ALA A 180 23.00 -3.18 7.48
N VAL A 181 22.39 -3.87 6.52
CA VAL A 181 21.23 -3.40 5.77
C VAL A 181 20.09 -4.40 5.93
N LEU A 182 18.92 -3.91 6.30
CA LEU A 182 17.71 -4.70 6.47
C LEU A 182 16.81 -4.58 5.24
N ARG A 183 16.23 -5.71 4.81
CA ARG A 183 15.19 -5.76 3.78
C ARG A 183 14.04 -6.63 4.24
N ILE A 184 12.82 -6.15 4.02
CA ILE A 184 11.59 -6.85 4.34
C ILE A 184 10.93 -7.34 3.05
N PHE A 185 10.50 -8.60 3.04
CA PHE A 185 9.80 -9.24 1.93
C PHE A 185 8.43 -9.72 2.41
N ASN A 186 7.36 -9.22 1.81
CA ASN A 186 5.99 -9.60 2.16
C ASN A 186 5.55 -10.78 1.28
N PRO A 187 4.93 -11.84 1.84
CA PRO A 187 4.46 -13.00 1.08
C PRO A 187 3.55 -12.54 -0.07
N LEU A 188 3.92 -12.91 -1.30
CA LEU A 188 3.27 -12.44 -2.52
C LEU A 188 2.07 -13.32 -2.91
N SER A 189 1.92 -14.51 -2.31
CA SER A 189 0.86 -15.47 -2.64
C SER A 189 0.10 -15.96 -1.41
N ASP A 190 -1.17 -16.34 -1.60
CA ASP A 190 -2.01 -16.91 -0.54
C ASP A 190 -1.43 -18.22 0.02
N ARG A 191 -0.70 -18.97 -0.81
CA ARG A 191 0.03 -20.17 -0.40
C ARG A 191 1.25 -19.87 0.48
N GLN A 192 1.83 -18.68 0.37
CA GLN A 192 2.88 -18.21 1.28
C GLN A 192 2.28 -17.66 2.58
N LYS A 193 1.09 -17.05 2.53
CA LYS A 193 0.36 -16.60 3.73
C LYS A 193 -0.05 -17.78 4.63
N SER A 194 -0.26 -18.98 4.08
CA SER A 194 -0.58 -20.17 4.87
C SER A 194 0.57 -20.72 5.73
N TYR A 195 1.79 -20.17 5.61
CA TYR A 195 2.92 -20.55 6.47
C TYR A 195 2.95 -19.83 7.82
N GLY A 196 1.90 -19.05 8.15
CA GLY A 196 1.77 -18.44 9.47
C GLY A 196 2.78 -17.32 9.76
N TYR A 197 3.28 -16.62 8.73
CA TYR A 197 4.09 -15.40 8.91
C TYR A 197 3.63 -14.29 7.98
N ASP A 198 3.86 -13.04 8.40
CA ASP A 198 3.44 -11.83 7.69
C ASP A 198 4.52 -11.26 6.77
N ALA A 199 5.80 -11.51 7.08
CA ALA A 199 6.93 -11.11 6.24
C ALA A 199 8.20 -11.91 6.57
N ILE A 200 9.20 -11.81 5.71
CA ILE A 200 10.56 -12.28 5.93
C ILE A 200 11.48 -11.07 6.02
N MET A 201 12.27 -11.01 7.09
CA MET A 201 13.33 -10.04 7.28
C MET A 201 14.66 -10.69 6.89
N VAL A 202 15.41 -10.03 6.01
CA VAL A 202 16.75 -10.45 5.59
C VAL A 202 17.72 -9.33 5.91
N VAL A 203 18.80 -9.68 6.60
CA VAL A 203 19.86 -8.75 6.99
C VAL A 203 21.11 -9.05 6.19
N PHE A 204 21.71 -8.00 5.63
CA PHE A 204 22.89 -8.06 4.80
C PHE A 204 24.05 -7.31 5.46
N ASN A 205 25.27 -7.82 5.30
CA ASN A 205 26.50 -7.08 5.54
C ASN A 205 27.39 -7.17 4.29
N GLU A 206 27.83 -6.03 3.74
CA GLU A 206 28.69 -5.96 2.55
C GLU A 206 28.28 -6.93 1.42
N HIS A 207 26.96 -7.02 1.16
CA HIS A 207 26.28 -7.89 0.18
C HIS A 207 26.11 -9.37 0.53
N ARG A 208 26.51 -9.82 1.71
CA ARG A 208 26.26 -11.19 2.20
C ARG A 208 25.05 -11.22 3.12
N ILE A 209 24.20 -12.23 2.99
CA ILE A 209 23.14 -12.49 3.96
C ILE A 209 23.80 -12.94 5.26
N VAL A 210 23.52 -12.23 6.35
CA VAL A 210 24.05 -12.53 7.68
C VAL A 210 22.97 -13.05 8.63
N ASP A 211 21.71 -12.74 8.34
CA ASP A 211 20.58 -13.23 9.15
C ASP A 211 19.28 -13.25 8.34
N VAL A 212 18.39 -14.16 8.73
CA VAL A 212 17.03 -14.28 8.19
C VAL A 212 16.10 -14.55 9.36
N ALA A 213 15.03 -13.78 9.45
CA ALA A 213 13.99 -13.98 10.45
C ALA A 213 12.59 -13.89 9.85
N PHE A 214 11.67 -14.68 10.37
CA PHE A 214 10.25 -14.56 10.08
C PHE A 214 9.62 -13.50 10.96
N ILE A 215 8.74 -12.69 10.37
CA ILE A 215 7.98 -11.66 11.06
C ILE A 215 6.55 -12.15 11.23
N VAL A 216 6.08 -12.20 12.47
CA VAL A 216 4.71 -12.53 12.83
C VAL A 216 4.09 -11.30 13.48
N ILE A 217 2.99 -10.79 12.94
CA ILE A 217 2.30 -9.59 13.41
C ILE A 217 0.93 -9.97 13.97
N GLN A 218 0.79 -9.89 15.30
CA GLN A 218 -0.45 -10.17 16.01
C GLN A 218 -1.24 -8.90 16.33
N VAL A 219 -2.53 -8.91 16.01
CA VAL A 219 -3.40 -7.74 16.20
C VAL A 219 -4.35 -7.96 17.37
N GLU A 220 -5.12 -9.05 17.37
CA GLU A 220 -6.14 -9.29 18.40
C GLU A 220 -5.84 -10.51 19.28
N ASP A 221 -5.30 -11.57 18.69
CA ASP A 221 -5.12 -12.86 19.35
C ASP A 221 -3.65 -13.16 19.71
N ALA A 222 -3.47 -14.06 20.66
CA ALA A 222 -2.18 -14.65 20.93
C ALA A 222 -1.78 -15.62 19.80
N VAL A 223 -0.48 -15.84 19.63
CA VAL A 223 0.05 -16.86 18.72
C VAL A 223 -0.53 -18.21 19.11
N ASP A 224 -1.12 -18.92 18.15
CA ASP A 224 -1.65 -20.25 18.40
C ASP A 224 -0.54 -21.32 18.44
N ARG A 225 -0.89 -22.52 18.91
CA ARG A 225 0.08 -23.62 19.09
C ARG A 225 0.62 -24.15 17.76
N GLU A 226 -0.22 -24.15 16.72
CA GLU A 226 0.14 -24.68 15.41
C GLU A 226 1.20 -23.78 14.75
N GLN A 227 1.01 -22.46 14.85
CA GLN A 227 1.95 -21.46 14.39
C GLN A 227 3.27 -21.48 15.19
N GLU A 228 3.19 -21.64 16.52
CA GLU A 228 4.36 -21.82 17.38
C GLU A 228 5.15 -23.07 17.01
N ASP A 229 4.48 -24.22 16.88
CA ASP A 229 5.11 -25.49 16.51
C ASP A 229 5.76 -25.40 15.12
N HIS A 230 5.08 -24.76 14.16
CA HIS A 230 5.58 -24.58 12.79
C HIS A 230 6.85 -23.75 12.71
N LEU A 231 6.98 -22.72 13.55
CA LEU A 231 8.11 -21.79 13.55
C LEU A 231 9.11 -22.04 14.70
N SER A 232 8.98 -23.15 15.41
CA SER A 232 9.75 -23.47 16.62
C SER A 232 11.28 -23.54 16.40
N ASN A 233 11.71 -23.93 15.20
CA ASN A 233 13.14 -24.02 14.82
C ASN A 233 13.64 -22.78 14.07
N GLU A 234 12.76 -21.81 13.82
CA GLU A 234 13.07 -20.64 13.03
C GLU A 234 13.40 -19.44 13.90
N ARG A 235 14.16 -18.49 13.36
CA ARG A 235 14.36 -17.20 14.01
C ARG A 235 13.12 -16.35 13.75
N VAL A 236 12.40 -15.99 14.81
CA VAL A 236 11.13 -15.27 14.70
C VAL A 236 11.17 -13.96 15.46
N TRP A 237 10.59 -12.93 14.86
CA TRP A 237 10.17 -11.71 15.54
C TRP A 237 8.65 -11.67 15.60
N LEU A 238 8.13 -11.77 16.81
CA LEU A 238 6.74 -11.46 17.10
C LEU A 238 6.58 -9.97 17.35
N ILE A 239 5.64 -9.35 16.64
CA ILE A 239 5.29 -7.95 16.80
C ILE A 239 3.81 -7.86 17.11
N ALA A 240 3.45 -7.25 18.24
CA ALA A 240 2.04 -7.14 18.63
C ALA A 240 1.73 -5.80 19.31
N GLN A 241 0.45 -5.48 19.43
CA GLN A 241 0.00 -4.36 20.26
C GLN A 241 0.22 -4.69 21.74
N GLU A 242 0.52 -3.66 22.54
CA GLU A 242 0.73 -3.80 24.00
C GLU A 242 -0.47 -4.45 24.69
N SER A 243 -1.69 -4.04 24.31
CA SER A 243 -2.94 -4.61 24.80
C SER A 243 -3.05 -6.11 24.52
N THR A 244 -2.61 -6.55 23.35
CA THR A 244 -2.59 -7.96 22.92
C THR A 244 -1.56 -8.74 23.72
N LEU A 245 -0.38 -8.16 23.96
CA LEU A 245 0.65 -8.76 24.82
C LEU A 245 0.16 -8.93 26.27
N ILE A 246 -0.50 -7.92 26.83
CA ILE A 246 -1.05 -7.96 28.18
C ILE A 246 -2.18 -9.00 28.28
N LYS A 247 -3.07 -9.06 27.28
CA LYS A 247 -4.14 -10.07 27.24
C LYS A 247 -3.58 -11.49 27.22
N ALA A 248 -2.57 -11.75 26.40
CA ALA A 248 -1.90 -13.05 26.34
C ALA A 248 -1.26 -13.41 27.68
N ALA A 249 -0.53 -12.48 28.30
CA ALA A 249 0.13 -12.69 29.59
C ALA A 249 -0.84 -12.95 30.76
N ASN A 250 -2.06 -12.40 30.69
CA ASN A 250 -3.13 -12.62 31.67
C ASN A 250 -3.95 -13.90 31.38
N GLY A 251 -3.82 -14.48 30.19
CA GLY A 251 -4.37 -15.79 29.86
C GLY A 251 -3.61 -16.94 30.55
N SER A 252 -4.15 -18.16 30.48
CA SER A 252 -3.51 -19.34 31.07
C SER A 252 -2.15 -19.71 30.43
N ARG A 253 -1.83 -19.15 29.26
CA ARG A 253 -0.49 -19.20 28.66
C ARG A 253 0.30 -17.95 29.05
N LYS A 254 0.98 -18.03 30.19
CA LYS A 254 2.12 -17.15 30.44
C LYS A 254 3.25 -17.56 29.50
N SER A 255 3.86 -16.56 28.85
CA SER A 255 5.02 -16.60 27.96
C SER A 255 4.76 -16.95 26.49
N TYR A 256 5.20 -16.01 25.65
CA TYR A 256 5.57 -16.27 24.26
C TYR A 256 6.70 -17.30 24.21
N PRO A 257 6.97 -17.93 23.06
CA PRO A 257 8.06 -18.88 22.96
C PRO A 257 9.37 -18.17 23.33
N ASP A 258 10.08 -18.68 24.33
CA ASP A 258 11.38 -18.17 24.76
C ASP A 258 12.40 -17.93 23.62
N PRO A 259 12.43 -18.73 22.52
CA PRO A 259 13.36 -18.47 21.41
C PRO A 259 12.98 -17.26 20.53
N TRP A 260 11.82 -16.64 20.72
CA TRP A 260 11.36 -15.57 19.84
C TRP A 260 11.82 -14.19 20.32
N GLY A 261 12.09 -13.32 19.35
CA GLY A 261 12.17 -11.90 19.59
C GLY A 261 10.78 -11.30 19.74
N VAL A 262 10.61 -10.36 20.67
CA VAL A 262 9.32 -9.71 20.90
C VAL A 262 9.48 -8.20 20.75
N MET A 263 8.63 -7.60 19.91
CA MET A 263 8.47 -6.15 19.80
C MET A 263 7.03 -5.74 20.12
N VAL A 264 6.89 -4.61 20.82
CA VAL A 264 5.61 -3.94 21.02
C VAL A 264 5.46 -2.84 19.97
N ALA A 265 4.36 -2.88 19.22
CA ALA A 265 3.96 -1.79 18.36
C ALA A 265 2.94 -0.90 19.08
N THR A 266 3.29 0.37 19.25
CA THR A 266 2.36 1.39 19.76
C THR A 266 1.83 2.24 18.60
N ALA A 267 1.05 3.28 18.90
CA ALA A 267 0.60 4.24 17.90
C ALA A 267 1.77 4.92 17.17
N ASN A 268 2.96 5.06 17.77
CA ASN A 268 4.06 5.89 17.24
C ASN A 268 5.41 5.18 17.12
N GLU A 269 5.64 4.07 17.80
CA GLU A 269 6.96 3.41 17.82
C GLU A 269 6.87 1.87 17.72
N LEU A 270 8.02 1.24 17.47
CA LEU A 270 8.27 -0.17 17.70
C LEU A 270 9.31 -0.27 18.82
N ARG A 271 8.94 -0.87 19.95
CA ARG A 271 9.82 -1.08 21.11
C ARG A 271 10.24 -2.54 21.18
N ILE A 272 11.52 -2.80 21.37
CA ILE A 272 12.03 -4.17 21.55
C ILE A 272 11.91 -4.54 23.03
N GLU A 273 11.14 -5.59 23.34
CA GLU A 273 11.03 -6.15 24.70
C GLU A 273 12.06 -7.25 24.94
N GLN A 274 12.18 -8.11 23.94
CA GLN A 274 13.02 -9.31 24.01
C GLN A 274 13.72 -9.46 22.68
N LYS A 275 15.04 -9.61 22.72
CA LYS A 275 15.80 -10.01 21.53
C LYS A 275 15.74 -11.53 21.40
N PRO A 276 15.61 -12.07 20.18
CA PRO A 276 15.75 -13.50 19.98
C PRO A 276 17.17 -13.92 20.41
N PRO A 277 17.37 -15.16 20.86
CA PRO A 277 18.71 -15.69 21.13
C PRO A 277 19.64 -15.41 19.94
N GLN A 278 20.88 -14.99 20.23
CA GLN A 278 21.89 -14.87 19.17
C GLN A 278 22.31 -16.29 18.78
N ASN A 279 21.80 -16.80 17.66
CA ASN A 279 22.28 -18.07 17.12
C ASN A 279 23.71 -17.86 16.59
N SER A 280 24.66 -18.63 17.14
CA SER A 280 26.07 -18.68 16.75
C SER A 280 26.33 -19.59 15.53
N ALA A 281 25.30 -19.97 14.78
CA ALA A 281 25.44 -20.82 13.60
C ALA A 281 24.93 -20.08 12.34
N PRO A 282 25.74 -19.98 11.26
CA PRO A 282 25.26 -19.51 9.97
C PRO A 282 24.17 -20.48 9.50
N ILE A 283 23.01 -19.92 9.14
CA ILE A 283 21.85 -20.69 8.70
C ILE A 283 22.25 -21.56 7.50
N ALA A 284 22.29 -22.88 7.70
CA ALA A 284 22.31 -23.85 6.61
C ALA A 284 20.93 -23.78 5.94
N PHE A 285 20.92 -23.36 4.68
CA PHE A 285 19.76 -22.88 3.94
C PHE A 285 18.60 -23.89 3.74
N SER A 286 17.36 -23.45 4.07
CA SER A 286 16.13 -23.67 3.26
C SER A 286 15.63 -22.34 2.61
N VAL A 287 16.20 -21.21 3.02
CA VAL A 287 15.82 -19.86 2.58
C VAL A 287 16.20 -19.57 1.12
N SER A 288 17.09 -20.36 0.48
CA SER A 288 17.51 -20.11 -0.91
C SER A 288 16.37 -20.36 -1.88
N GLU A 289 15.56 -21.40 -1.62
CA GLU A 289 14.40 -21.72 -2.44
C GLU A 289 13.30 -20.66 -2.28
N LEU A 290 13.06 -20.19 -1.04
CA LEU A 290 12.14 -19.09 -0.75
C LEU A 290 12.57 -17.77 -1.40
N LEU A 291 13.85 -17.39 -1.28
CA LEU A 291 14.37 -16.16 -1.89
C LEU A 291 14.39 -16.22 -3.42
N LEU A 292 14.64 -17.41 -4.00
CA LEU A 292 14.54 -17.62 -5.45
C LEU A 292 13.09 -17.41 -5.94
N ASP A 293 12.08 -17.75 -5.14
CA ASP A 293 10.68 -17.49 -5.49
C ASP A 293 10.24 -16.04 -5.21
N PHE A 294 10.91 -15.31 -4.31
CA PHE A 294 10.72 -13.86 -4.13
C PHE A 294 11.42 -13.01 -5.19
N MET A 295 12.47 -13.54 -5.83
CA MET A 295 13.28 -12.82 -6.83
C MET A 295 12.87 -13.06 -8.30
N LYS A 296 11.96 -14.01 -8.56
CA LYS A 296 11.33 -14.21 -9.88
C LYS A 296 10.15 -13.28 -10.08
#